data_AF-A0A439P6Y7-F1
#
_entry.id   AF-A0A439P6Y7-F1
#
_cell.length_a   1.000
_cell.length_b   1.000
_cell.length_c   1.000
_cell.angle_alpha   90.00
_cell.angle_beta   90.00
_cell.angle_gamma   90.00
#
_symmetry.space_group_name_H-M   'P 1'
#
loop_
_entity.id
_entity.type
_entity.pdbx_description
1 polymer ?
#
loop_
_entity_poly.entity_id
_entity_poly.type
_entity_poly.pdbx_seq_one_letter_code
_entity_poly.pdbx_strand_id
1 'polypeptide(L)'
;MSFYLRRLLILSRQNNRPLMEYGNISMFGFFSRKSKAASEKRSPASENKGGSLLVPLIVVPRSKIEKLSEEPFQLVVAIMQFAVTMTSKGLYRHPEINPKAMQVFHADWYSSEVKNGGHSQFIHNAGREIDIVIANARAGRGACGAKGQLATLEKMSAWVAKYPDKAAMQTGFEGGRDDFLDTLDDAFYEADEAVRMEDLLARWIASWPDLQVVDDDDYNDAIDRLVLSNPQREGRLLHESVSKLVRQMLSQREVGAGLACAKIAPPEIKLGFGMARILDVDGEKQMVFQLRTNAKELRLCAETKVSVAVYEHIAPEDPPIVRPGENQLGANAPRIGARLGHAEGLEINAVIELAEQYHAPVAVDLLLRKAGFDPADAVVSANSVVQTAEGPVVNWVVLVADRAFLFLSSPYGGVLLRGKDDEKLAEATMSELDEHFDRSAAAG
;
A
#
# COMPACT_ATOMS: atom_id res chain seq x y z
N MET A 1 3.67 22.49 -10.22
CA MET A 1 3.48 21.02 -10.10
C MET A 1 4.85 20.37 -10.27
N SER A 2 5.42 19.83 -9.19
CA SER A 2 6.84 19.42 -9.10
C SER A 2 7.18 18.28 -10.08
N PHE A 3 8.42 18.29 -10.57
CA PHE A 3 9.00 17.32 -11.50
C PHE A 3 8.84 15.86 -11.02
N TYR A 4 8.83 15.65 -9.70
CA TYR A 4 8.64 14.35 -9.06
C TYR A 4 7.18 13.87 -9.05
N LEU A 5 6.19 14.76 -8.90
CA LEU A 5 4.77 14.43 -9.05
C LEU A 5 4.48 13.93 -10.46
N ARG A 6 5.13 14.49 -11.50
CA ARG A 6 5.09 13.95 -12.87
C ARG A 6 5.81 12.60 -12.99
N ARG A 7 6.99 12.42 -12.37
CA ARG A 7 7.78 11.17 -12.37
C ARG A 7 7.02 10.00 -11.71
N LEU A 8 6.34 10.26 -10.59
CA LEU A 8 5.49 9.31 -9.88
C LEU A 8 4.13 9.10 -10.52
N LEU A 9 3.52 10.13 -11.13
CA LEU A 9 2.29 9.98 -11.92
C LEU A 9 2.51 9.08 -13.14
N ILE A 10 3.70 9.07 -13.76
CA ILE A 10 4.04 8.13 -14.83
C ILE A 10 4.11 6.68 -14.30
N LEU A 11 4.76 6.47 -13.14
CA LEU A 11 4.85 5.15 -12.50
C LEU A 11 3.51 4.66 -11.92
N SER A 12 2.65 5.56 -11.43
CA SER A 12 1.32 5.28 -10.88
C SER A 12 0.26 5.07 -11.95
N ARG A 13 0.29 5.84 -13.06
CA ARG A 13 -0.64 5.66 -14.20
C ARG A 13 -0.44 4.35 -14.95
N GLN A 14 0.76 3.75 -14.90
CA GLN A 14 1.02 2.44 -15.51
C GLN A 14 0.62 1.25 -14.62
N ASN A 15 0.45 1.44 -13.30
CA ASN A 15 0.24 0.34 -12.34
C ASN A 15 -1.01 0.47 -11.44
N ASN A 16 -1.87 1.47 -11.65
CA ASN A 16 -3.18 1.63 -10.96
C ASN A 16 -3.17 1.51 -9.42
N ARG A 17 -2.02 1.73 -8.76
CA ARG A 17 -1.86 1.67 -7.29
C ARG A 17 -1.25 2.98 -6.76
N PRO A 18 -1.66 3.45 -5.57
CA PRO A 18 -1.01 4.56 -4.87
C PRO A 18 0.39 4.16 -4.38
N LEU A 19 1.28 5.14 -4.33
CA LEU A 19 2.64 4.99 -3.84
C LEU A 19 2.67 4.90 -2.30
N MET A 20 3.35 3.87 -1.81
CA MET A 20 3.73 3.62 -0.42
C MET A 20 2.58 3.61 0.61
N GLU A 21 1.96 2.44 0.78
CA GLU A 21 1.67 1.90 2.12
C GLU A 21 2.67 0.76 2.37
N TYR A 22 3.90 1.07 2.79
CA TYR A 22 4.79 0.06 3.37
C TYR A 22 4.52 0.00 4.87
N GLY A 23 3.78 -1.03 5.24
CA GLY A 23 3.43 -1.35 6.61
C GLY A 23 2.81 -2.73 6.64
N ASN A 24 3.63 -3.76 6.47
CA ASN A 24 3.27 -5.09 6.96
C ASN A 24 3.23 -5.01 8.49
N ILE A 25 2.10 -4.53 9.03
CA ILE A 25 1.68 -4.93 10.36
C ILE A 25 1.36 -6.42 10.22
N SER A 26 2.09 -7.25 10.94
CA SER A 26 1.72 -8.66 11.14
C SER A 26 0.30 -8.70 11.72
N MET A 27 -0.70 -8.84 10.85
CA MET A 27 -2.14 -8.86 11.21
C MET A 27 -2.63 -10.26 11.59
N PHE A 28 -1.77 -11.28 11.57
CA PHE A 28 -2.13 -12.65 11.96
C PHE A 28 -2.20 -12.87 13.49
N GLY A 29 -2.02 -11.81 14.30
CA GLY A 29 -2.21 -11.87 15.74
C GLY A 29 -3.67 -11.98 16.20
N PHE A 30 -4.66 -11.86 15.30
CA PHE A 30 -6.08 -11.78 15.67
C PHE A 30 -6.83 -13.12 15.66
N PHE A 31 -6.47 -14.06 14.79
CA PHE A 31 -7.10 -15.40 14.79
C PHE A 31 -6.62 -16.24 15.97
N SER A 32 -7.23 -16.06 17.13
CA SER A 32 -6.95 -16.82 18.34
C SER A 32 -7.53 -18.24 18.24
N ARG A 33 -6.77 -19.18 17.66
CA ARG A 33 -6.94 -20.60 18.05
C ARG A 33 -6.43 -20.72 19.48
N LYS A 34 -7.33 -20.84 20.47
CA LYS A 34 -7.01 -21.47 21.76
C LYS A 34 -6.65 -22.93 21.51
N SER A 35 -5.41 -23.21 21.08
CA SER A 35 -4.90 -24.57 21.04
C SER A 35 -4.61 -25.03 22.46
N LYS A 36 -5.24 -26.13 22.87
CA LYS A 36 -4.94 -26.88 24.09
C LYS A 36 -3.42 -27.10 24.25
N ALA A 37 -2.92 -26.68 25.41
CA ALA A 37 -1.69 -27.07 26.10
C ALA A 37 -0.63 -27.85 25.29
N ALA A 38 0.41 -27.14 24.87
CA ALA A 38 1.77 -27.68 24.77
C ALA A 38 2.77 -26.57 25.11
N SER A 39 3.29 -26.63 26.33
CA SER A 39 4.59 -26.12 26.81
C SER A 39 5.19 -24.89 26.09
N GLU A 40 5.14 -23.74 26.78
CA GLU A 40 5.95 -22.56 26.49
C GLU A 40 7.44 -22.90 26.29
N LYS A 41 7.91 -22.77 25.06
CA LYS A 41 9.30 -22.43 24.76
C LYS A 41 9.30 -21.12 23.99
N ARG A 42 9.81 -20.07 24.63
CA ARG A 42 10.19 -18.81 23.97
C ARG A 42 11.08 -19.15 22.78
N SER A 43 10.58 -18.91 21.58
CA SER A 43 11.41 -18.96 20.37
C SER A 43 12.26 -17.70 20.33
N PRO A 44 13.59 -17.81 20.16
CA PRO A 44 14.44 -16.66 19.95
C PRO A 44 14.10 -16.01 18.61
N ALA A 45 14.39 -14.71 18.52
CA ALA A 45 14.28 -13.87 17.33
C ALA A 45 14.59 -14.65 16.05
N SER A 46 13.74 -14.49 15.04
CA SER A 46 13.95 -15.04 13.71
C SER A 46 15.33 -14.65 13.21
N GLU A 47 16.27 -15.59 13.27
CA GLU A 47 17.52 -15.50 12.55
C GLU A 47 17.20 -15.16 11.10
N ASN A 48 17.85 -14.12 10.58
CA ASN A 48 17.94 -13.83 9.16
C ASN A 48 18.47 -15.08 8.45
N LYS A 49 17.58 -16.00 8.07
CA LYS A 49 17.85 -16.96 7.02
C LYS A 49 18.02 -16.11 5.77
N GLY A 50 19.28 -15.85 5.39
CA GLY A 50 19.60 -15.20 4.12
C GLY A 50 18.85 -15.91 3.00
N GLY A 51 17.79 -15.29 2.50
CA GLY A 51 16.99 -15.83 1.42
C GLY A 51 17.90 -16.06 0.23
N SER A 52 17.77 -17.21 -0.43
CA SER A 52 18.46 -17.43 -1.69
C SER A 52 17.99 -16.38 -2.70
N LEU A 53 18.94 -15.79 -3.41
CA LEU A 53 18.66 -14.82 -4.46
C LEU A 53 17.90 -15.53 -5.60
N LEU A 54 16.64 -15.17 -5.80
CA LEU A 54 15.76 -15.80 -6.81
C LEU A 54 15.82 -15.07 -8.15
N VAL A 55 16.10 -13.77 -8.13
CA VAL A 55 16.27 -12.94 -9.33
C VAL A 55 17.68 -12.36 -9.33
N PRO A 56 18.70 -13.14 -9.73
CA PRO A 56 20.09 -12.70 -9.71
C PRO A 56 20.43 -11.74 -10.85
N LEU A 57 19.74 -11.85 -11.99
CA LEU A 57 19.95 -11.02 -13.17
C LEU A 57 18.96 -9.86 -13.21
N ILE A 58 19.42 -8.71 -13.69
CA ILE A 58 18.60 -7.52 -13.89
C ILE A 58 18.42 -7.34 -15.39
N VAL A 59 17.16 -7.27 -15.84
CA VAL A 59 16.83 -7.16 -17.26
C VAL A 59 16.53 -5.70 -17.61
N VAL A 60 17.17 -5.19 -18.67
CA VAL A 60 16.90 -3.86 -19.23
C VAL A 60 16.77 -3.89 -20.76
N PRO A 61 15.99 -2.96 -21.36
CA PRO A 61 15.90 -2.84 -22.82
C PRO A 61 17.21 -2.34 -23.43
N ARG A 62 17.56 -2.82 -24.62
CA ARG A 62 18.76 -2.42 -25.37
C ARG A 62 18.80 -0.92 -25.62
N SER A 63 17.67 -0.31 -25.98
CA SER A 63 17.59 1.14 -26.19
C SER A 63 18.09 1.98 -25.01
N LYS A 64 18.00 1.47 -23.78
CA LYS A 64 18.48 2.16 -22.56
C LYS A 64 20.00 2.18 -22.45
N ILE A 65 20.68 1.18 -23.02
CA ILE A 65 22.13 1.13 -23.11
C ILE A 65 22.64 1.96 -24.29
N GLU A 66 21.98 1.87 -25.44
CA GLU A 66 22.38 2.61 -26.64
C GLU A 66 22.30 4.13 -26.46
N LYS A 67 21.32 4.60 -25.68
CA LYS A 67 21.14 6.03 -25.37
C LYS A 67 21.88 6.49 -24.12
N LEU A 68 22.78 5.68 -23.55
CA LEU A 68 23.44 5.98 -22.27
C LEU A 68 24.17 7.33 -22.26
N SER A 69 24.78 7.73 -23.37
CA SER A 69 25.49 9.01 -23.49
C SER A 69 24.58 10.23 -23.62
N GLU A 70 23.33 10.03 -24.07
CA GLU A 70 22.36 11.10 -24.31
C GLU A 70 21.39 11.25 -23.12
N GLU A 71 20.93 10.13 -22.58
CA GLU A 71 19.90 10.04 -21.56
C GLU A 71 20.28 9.04 -20.44
N PRO A 72 21.38 9.25 -19.70
CA PRO A 72 21.87 8.31 -18.68
C PRO A 72 20.82 7.99 -17.61
N PHE A 73 19.97 8.97 -17.26
CA PHE A 73 18.90 8.80 -16.30
C PHE A 73 17.86 7.74 -16.72
N GLN A 74 17.69 7.46 -18.02
CA GLN A 74 16.73 6.48 -18.50
C GLN A 74 17.11 5.06 -18.10
N LEU A 75 18.41 4.76 -18.03
CA LEU A 75 18.90 3.48 -17.54
C LEU A 75 18.62 3.34 -16.04
N VAL A 76 18.84 4.39 -15.24
CA VAL A 76 18.50 4.41 -13.80
C VAL A 76 17.01 4.14 -13.58
N VAL A 77 16.14 4.82 -14.36
CA VAL A 77 14.68 4.60 -14.30
C VAL A 77 14.31 3.16 -14.66
N ALA A 78 14.96 2.55 -15.66
CA ALA A 78 14.70 1.16 -16.04
C ALA A 78 15.01 0.18 -14.89
N ILE A 79 16.09 0.40 -14.14
CA ILE A 79 16.42 -0.40 -12.95
C ILE A 79 15.36 -0.24 -11.86
N MET A 80 14.88 0.98 -11.62
CA MET A 80 13.83 1.23 -10.63
C MET A 80 12.52 0.55 -11.04
N GLN A 81 12.14 0.65 -12.31
CA GLN A 81 10.96 -0.03 -12.86
C GLN A 81 11.08 -1.55 -12.75
N PHE A 82 12.26 -2.12 -13.00
CA PHE A 82 12.54 -3.53 -12.79
C PHE A 82 12.30 -3.93 -11.33
N ALA A 83 12.91 -3.22 -10.37
CA ALA A 83 12.75 -3.51 -8.94
C ALA A 83 11.27 -3.45 -8.50
N VAL A 84 10.55 -2.40 -8.91
CA VAL A 84 9.12 -2.23 -8.62
C VAL A 84 8.30 -3.36 -9.25
N THR A 85 8.63 -3.78 -10.47
CA THR A 85 7.88 -4.85 -11.15
C THR A 85 8.09 -6.19 -10.48
N MET A 86 9.33 -6.51 -10.08
CA MET A 86 9.64 -7.75 -9.37
C MET A 86 8.93 -7.81 -8.01
N THR A 87 8.83 -6.71 -7.27
CA THR A 87 8.16 -6.69 -5.97
C THR A 87 6.63 -6.63 -6.10
N SER A 88 6.07 -5.86 -7.03
CA SER A 88 4.62 -5.66 -7.14
C SER A 88 3.89 -6.70 -7.98
N LYS A 89 4.49 -7.18 -9.08
CA LYS A 89 3.87 -8.18 -9.97
C LYS A 89 4.47 -9.57 -9.78
N GLY A 90 5.79 -9.63 -9.62
CA GLY A 90 6.52 -10.85 -9.31
C GLY A 90 6.32 -11.30 -7.86
N LEU A 91 5.86 -10.40 -6.98
CA LEU A 91 5.71 -10.63 -5.54
C LEU A 91 6.99 -11.13 -4.86
N TYR A 92 8.16 -10.80 -5.41
CA TYR A 92 9.44 -11.09 -4.77
C TYR A 92 9.63 -10.20 -3.54
N ARG A 93 10.23 -10.76 -2.48
CA ARG A 93 10.69 -9.97 -1.33
C ARG A 93 12.02 -9.30 -1.67
N HIS A 94 12.33 -8.17 -1.03
CA HIS A 94 13.57 -7.44 -1.32
C HIS A 94 14.87 -8.28 -1.24
N PRO A 95 15.03 -9.23 -0.29
CA PRO A 95 16.22 -10.08 -0.26
C PRO A 95 16.30 -11.12 -1.40
N GLU A 96 15.22 -11.34 -2.14
CA GLU A 96 15.13 -12.33 -3.22
C GLU A 96 15.46 -11.73 -4.60
N ILE A 97 15.52 -10.41 -4.70
CA ILE A 97 15.92 -9.68 -5.91
C ILE A 97 17.36 -9.19 -5.78
N ASN A 98 18.03 -8.98 -6.91
CA ASN A 98 19.40 -8.50 -6.91
C ASN A 98 19.51 -7.19 -6.09
N PRO A 99 20.33 -7.17 -5.01
CA PRO A 99 20.37 -6.03 -4.09
C PRO A 99 20.81 -4.74 -4.78
N LYS A 100 21.57 -4.81 -5.88
CA LYS A 100 21.98 -3.63 -6.65
C LYS A 100 20.79 -2.83 -7.17
N ALA A 101 19.66 -3.48 -7.48
CA ALA A 101 18.46 -2.79 -7.91
C ALA A 101 17.90 -1.87 -6.81
N MET A 102 17.84 -2.35 -5.56
CA MET A 102 17.41 -1.56 -4.41
C MET A 102 18.46 -0.51 -3.98
N GLN A 103 19.74 -0.80 -4.19
CA GLN A 103 20.82 0.18 -3.97
C GLN A 103 20.73 1.35 -4.93
N VAL A 104 20.47 1.10 -6.22
CA VAL A 104 20.19 2.15 -7.22
C VAL A 104 18.94 2.93 -6.82
N PHE A 105 17.84 2.22 -6.50
CA PHE A 105 16.58 2.84 -6.13
C PHE A 105 16.74 3.80 -4.96
N HIS A 106 17.32 3.35 -3.83
CA HIS A 106 17.47 4.19 -2.65
C HIS A 106 18.56 5.27 -2.82
N ALA A 107 19.58 5.04 -3.64
CA ALA A 107 20.54 6.08 -3.96
C ALA A 107 19.89 7.22 -4.77
N ASP A 108 19.12 6.93 -5.82
CA ASP A 108 18.38 7.95 -6.59
C ASP A 108 17.28 8.62 -5.76
N TRP A 109 16.55 7.83 -4.96
CA TRP A 109 15.48 8.35 -4.11
C TRP A 109 16.00 9.36 -3.08
N TYR A 110 17.09 9.05 -2.37
CA TYR A 110 17.72 10.03 -1.46
C TYR A 110 18.14 11.31 -2.20
N SER A 111 18.73 11.21 -3.41
CA SER A 111 19.02 12.40 -4.23
C SER A 111 17.77 13.22 -4.51
N SER A 112 16.66 12.55 -4.86
CA SER A 112 15.40 13.20 -5.21
C SER A 112 14.75 13.88 -4.01
N GLU A 113 14.74 13.25 -2.83
CA GLU A 113 14.20 13.84 -1.61
C GLU A 113 15.02 15.07 -1.17
N VAL A 114 16.35 14.99 -1.20
CA VAL A 114 17.22 16.13 -0.86
C VAL A 114 17.01 17.29 -1.83
N LYS A 115 16.87 17.02 -3.14
CA LYS A 115 16.59 18.06 -4.13
C LYS A 115 15.20 18.69 -4.01
N ASN A 116 14.23 17.97 -3.44
CA ASN A 116 12.86 18.46 -3.30
C ASN A 116 12.63 19.24 -2.01
N GLY A 117 13.16 18.73 -0.90
CA GLY A 117 12.92 19.29 0.44
C GLY A 117 14.06 18.98 1.42
N GLY A 118 15.26 18.75 0.93
CA GLY A 118 16.44 18.56 1.76
C GLY A 118 16.52 17.23 2.51
N HIS A 119 17.57 17.07 3.29
CA HIS A 119 17.77 15.93 4.17
C HIS A 119 16.63 15.79 5.19
N SER A 120 16.00 16.90 5.60
CA SER A 120 14.82 16.89 6.47
C SER A 120 13.65 16.12 5.84
N GLN A 121 13.33 16.39 4.56
CA GLN A 121 12.27 15.67 3.86
C GLN A 121 12.61 14.19 3.68
N PHE A 122 13.88 13.87 3.38
CA PHE A 122 14.33 12.48 3.28
C PHE A 122 14.12 11.71 4.60
N ILE A 123 14.54 12.29 5.73
CA ILE A 123 14.38 11.67 7.06
C ILE A 123 12.89 11.45 7.36
N HIS A 124 12.06 12.45 7.12
CA HIS A 124 10.61 12.38 7.32
C HIS A 124 9.99 11.24 6.51
N ASN A 125 10.28 11.20 5.20
CA ASN A 125 9.68 10.24 4.28
C ASN A 125 10.22 8.82 4.45
N ALA A 126 11.47 8.65 4.89
CA ALA A 126 12.04 7.34 5.18
C ALA A 126 11.43 6.71 6.44
N GLY A 127 11.02 7.52 7.43
CA GLY A 127 10.27 7.07 8.60
C GLY A 127 10.90 5.84 9.27
N ARG A 128 10.11 4.77 9.42
CA ARG A 128 10.56 3.51 10.07
C ARG A 128 11.56 2.70 9.25
N GLU A 129 11.69 2.98 7.96
CA GLU A 129 12.58 2.26 7.03
C GLU A 129 13.95 2.94 6.89
N ILE A 130 14.21 4.01 7.64
CA ILE A 130 15.38 4.87 7.50
C ILE A 130 16.72 4.11 7.49
N ASP A 131 16.87 3.09 8.34
CA ASP A 131 18.11 2.30 8.41
C ASP A 131 18.36 1.48 7.13
N ILE A 132 17.32 0.84 6.59
CA ILE A 132 17.39 0.02 5.38
C ILE A 132 17.65 0.90 4.16
N VAL A 133 16.97 2.04 4.09
CA VAL A 133 17.15 3.02 3.02
C VAL A 133 18.57 3.57 3.03
N ILE A 134 19.06 4.02 4.20
CA ILE A 134 20.42 4.54 4.35
C ILE A 134 21.45 3.47 3.97
N ALA A 135 21.29 2.22 4.42
CA ALA A 135 22.21 1.14 4.10
C ALA A 135 22.31 0.90 2.58
N ASN A 136 21.19 0.87 1.87
CA ASN A 136 21.15 0.71 0.43
C ASN A 136 21.72 1.92 -0.32
N ALA A 137 21.33 3.14 0.08
CA ALA A 137 21.84 4.38 -0.51
C ALA A 137 23.36 4.50 -0.33
N ARG A 138 23.87 4.15 0.85
CA ARG A 138 25.31 4.07 1.16
C ARG A 138 26.02 3.09 0.24
N ALA A 139 25.51 1.87 0.10
CA ALA A 139 26.11 0.86 -0.75
C ALA A 139 26.13 1.28 -2.23
N GLY A 140 25.01 1.80 -2.76
CA GLY A 140 24.93 2.28 -4.15
C GLY A 140 25.87 3.46 -4.42
N ARG A 141 25.89 4.46 -3.53
CA ARG A 141 26.79 5.63 -3.64
C ARG A 141 28.26 5.29 -3.53
N GLY A 142 28.59 4.36 -2.62
CA GLY A 142 29.95 3.83 -2.50
C GLY A 142 30.38 3.11 -3.78
N ALA A 143 29.52 2.25 -4.32
CA ALA A 143 29.83 1.45 -5.51
C ALA A 143 29.93 2.28 -6.79
N CYS A 144 29.11 3.34 -6.94
CA CYS A 144 29.18 4.23 -8.11
C CYS A 144 30.19 5.39 -7.96
N GLY A 145 30.90 5.48 -6.83
CA GLY A 145 31.94 6.48 -6.59
C GLY A 145 31.42 7.90 -6.32
N ALA A 146 30.18 8.06 -5.84
CA ALA A 146 29.56 9.34 -5.51
C ALA A 146 30.09 9.92 -4.18
N LYS A 147 31.39 10.22 -4.12
CA LYS A 147 32.10 10.56 -2.86
C LYS A 147 31.51 11.76 -2.13
N GLY A 148 31.19 12.84 -2.84
CA GLY A 148 30.67 14.07 -2.25
C GLY A 148 29.29 13.85 -1.62
N GLN A 149 28.37 13.25 -2.37
CA GLN A 149 27.03 12.96 -1.90
C GLN A 149 26.99 11.80 -0.88
N LEU A 150 27.95 10.87 -0.90
CA LEU A 150 28.11 9.87 0.16
C LEU A 150 28.52 10.54 1.47
N ALA A 151 29.42 11.53 1.42
CA ALA A 151 29.86 12.23 2.63
C ALA A 151 28.71 12.98 3.33
N THR A 152 27.76 13.56 2.58
CA THR A 152 26.56 14.19 3.16
C THR A 152 25.62 13.14 3.75
N LEU A 153 25.40 12.02 3.07
CA LEU A 153 24.62 10.89 3.59
C LEU A 153 25.18 10.35 4.91
N GLU A 154 26.50 10.16 5.02
CA GLU A 154 27.12 9.68 6.26
C GLU A 154 26.97 10.67 7.42
N LYS A 155 27.17 11.97 7.15
CA LYS A 155 26.98 13.02 8.16
C LYS A 155 25.54 13.08 8.65
N MET A 156 24.57 12.98 7.74
CA MET A 156 23.15 12.92 8.10
C MET A 156 22.84 11.64 8.88
N SER A 157 23.32 10.47 8.45
CA SER A 157 23.11 9.20 9.14
C SER A 157 23.65 9.25 10.58
N ALA A 158 24.84 9.83 10.77
CA ALA A 158 25.42 10.04 12.11
C ALA A 158 24.59 11.02 12.96
N TRP A 159 24.03 12.07 12.34
CA TRP A 159 23.15 13.02 13.03
C TRP A 159 21.84 12.37 13.47
N VAL A 160 21.19 11.57 12.61
CA VAL A 160 19.96 10.83 12.95
C VAL A 160 20.21 9.90 14.13
N ALA A 161 21.32 9.15 14.11
CA ALA A 161 21.69 8.26 15.21
C ALA A 161 21.97 9.02 16.53
N LYS A 162 22.52 10.23 16.44
CA LYS A 162 22.85 11.05 17.61
C LYS A 162 21.64 11.80 18.18
N TYR A 163 20.66 12.15 17.34
CA TYR A 163 19.52 12.99 17.70
C TYR A 163 18.17 12.40 17.24
N PRO A 164 17.78 11.20 17.72
CA PRO A 164 16.58 10.51 17.24
C PRO A 164 15.28 11.31 17.46
N ASP A 165 15.15 12.02 18.58
CA ASP A 165 13.96 12.84 18.87
C ASP A 165 13.81 14.01 17.89
N LYS A 166 14.94 14.63 17.51
CA LYS A 166 14.95 15.69 16.50
C LYS A 166 14.69 15.15 15.09
N ALA A 167 15.19 13.95 14.79
CA ALA A 167 14.93 13.27 13.53
C ALA A 167 13.43 12.98 13.37
N ALA A 168 12.75 12.56 14.44
CA ALA A 168 11.30 12.32 14.45
C ALA A 168 10.46 13.59 14.23
N MET A 169 11.01 14.79 14.51
CA MET A 169 10.34 16.08 14.27
C MET A 169 10.56 16.63 12.86
N GLN A 170 11.36 15.96 12.02
CA GLN A 170 11.61 16.44 10.67
C GLN A 170 10.37 16.33 9.80
N THR A 171 10.12 17.35 8.97
CA THR A 171 8.97 17.40 8.05
C THR A 171 9.36 17.75 6.62
N GLY A 172 10.56 18.28 6.39
CA GLY A 172 10.98 18.84 5.10
C GLY A 172 10.53 20.28 4.85
N PHE A 173 9.64 20.85 5.68
CA PHE A 173 9.05 22.18 5.49
C PHE A 173 9.31 23.12 6.68
N GLU A 174 9.03 24.41 6.51
CA GLU A 174 9.19 25.43 7.58
C GLU A 174 8.54 24.99 8.90
N GLY A 175 9.27 25.16 10.01
CA GLY A 175 8.85 24.74 11.35
C GLY A 175 9.22 23.29 11.73
N GLY A 176 9.80 22.51 10.81
CA GLY A 176 10.24 21.13 11.05
C GLY A 176 11.58 20.79 10.39
N ARG A 177 12.48 21.77 10.26
CA ARG A 177 13.85 21.60 9.73
C ARG A 177 14.87 21.97 10.79
N ASP A 178 15.95 21.20 10.90
CA ASP A 178 17.08 21.52 11.77
C ASP A 178 18.20 22.16 10.93
N ASP A 179 18.73 23.30 11.38
CA ASP A 179 19.72 24.12 10.66
C ASP A 179 20.95 23.32 10.22
N PHE A 180 21.37 22.30 10.99
CA PHE A 180 22.50 21.45 10.59
C PHE A 180 22.23 20.71 9.27
N LEU A 181 20.99 20.24 9.07
CA LEU A 181 20.60 19.52 7.86
C LEU A 181 20.59 20.44 6.64
N ASP A 182 20.25 21.72 6.81
CA ASP A 182 20.32 22.72 5.74
C ASP A 182 21.77 22.90 5.25
N THR A 183 22.76 22.90 6.16
CA THR A 183 24.18 22.94 5.75
C THR A 183 24.63 21.71 4.96
N LEU A 184 23.99 20.56 5.20
CA LEU A 184 24.25 19.34 4.42
C LEU A 184 23.57 19.38 3.05
N ASP A 185 22.42 20.06 2.94
CA ASP A 185 21.74 20.28 1.67
C ASP A 185 22.64 21.07 0.73
N ASP A 186 23.20 22.19 1.17
CA ASP A 186 24.13 23.03 0.38
C ASP A 186 25.32 22.21 -0.12
N ALA A 187 25.98 21.47 0.78
CA ALA A 187 27.11 20.60 0.43
C ALA A 187 26.72 19.48 -0.56
N PHE A 188 25.49 19.00 -0.49
CA PHE A 188 24.98 18.01 -1.43
C PHE A 188 24.75 18.62 -2.82
N TYR A 189 24.16 19.83 -2.89
CA TYR A 189 23.96 20.54 -4.16
C TYR A 189 25.29 20.81 -4.86
N GLU A 190 26.30 21.32 -4.15
CA GLU A 190 27.65 21.51 -4.69
C GLU A 190 28.23 20.20 -5.26
N ALA A 191 28.07 19.08 -4.55
CA ALA A 191 28.56 17.79 -4.99
C ALA A 191 27.81 17.25 -6.24
N ASP A 192 26.49 17.45 -6.32
CA ASP A 192 25.67 17.00 -7.45
C ASP A 192 25.82 17.89 -8.69
N GLU A 193 26.09 19.19 -8.53
CA GLU A 193 26.47 20.07 -9.64
C GLU A 193 27.82 19.69 -10.24
N ALA A 194 28.79 19.30 -9.40
CA ALA A 194 30.10 18.86 -9.87
C ALA A 194 30.03 17.56 -10.68
N VAL A 195 29.30 16.56 -10.18
CA VAL A 195 29.02 15.31 -10.90
C VAL A 195 27.63 14.80 -10.50
N ARG A 196 26.70 14.78 -11.46
CA ARG A 196 25.32 14.35 -11.21
C ARG A 196 25.26 12.89 -10.77
N MET A 197 24.42 12.61 -9.78
CA MET A 197 24.21 11.24 -9.30
C MET A 197 23.74 10.29 -10.43
N GLU A 198 22.88 10.77 -11.32
CA GLU A 198 22.32 9.98 -12.43
C GLU A 198 23.42 9.44 -13.36
N ASP A 199 24.44 10.25 -13.65
CA ASP A 199 25.57 9.87 -14.52
C ASP A 199 26.46 8.82 -13.85
N LEU A 200 26.69 8.96 -12.54
CA LEU A 200 27.46 8.00 -11.76
C LEU A 200 26.74 6.65 -11.67
N LEU A 201 25.45 6.66 -11.38
CA LEU A 201 24.62 5.45 -11.35
C LEU A 201 24.59 4.79 -12.72
N ALA A 202 24.35 5.54 -13.80
CA ALA A 202 24.23 4.97 -15.13
C ALA A 202 25.54 4.29 -15.58
N ARG A 203 26.70 4.90 -15.33
CA ARG A 203 28.01 4.28 -15.58
C ARG A 203 28.24 3.03 -14.74
N TRP A 204 27.85 3.07 -13.46
CA TRP A 204 27.97 1.90 -12.60
C TRP A 204 27.07 0.76 -13.08
N ILE A 205 25.80 1.03 -13.40
CA ILE A 205 24.85 0.06 -13.92
C ILE A 205 25.38 -0.58 -15.20
N ALA A 206 25.86 0.22 -16.15
CA ALA A 206 26.41 -0.30 -17.42
C ALA A 206 27.64 -1.20 -17.26
N SER A 207 28.30 -1.18 -16.09
CA SER A 207 29.46 -2.03 -15.79
C SER A 207 29.10 -3.39 -15.17
N TRP A 208 27.82 -3.66 -14.92
CA TRP A 208 27.37 -4.83 -14.18
C TRP A 208 27.42 -6.12 -15.01
N PRO A 209 28.12 -7.17 -14.55
CA PRO A 209 28.12 -8.47 -15.24
C PRO A 209 26.77 -9.21 -15.14
N ASP A 210 25.95 -8.81 -14.18
CA ASP A 210 24.60 -9.30 -13.89
C ASP A 210 23.50 -8.47 -14.58
N LEU A 211 23.87 -7.52 -15.44
CA LEU A 211 22.94 -6.78 -16.29
C LEU A 211 22.70 -7.57 -17.59
N GLN A 212 21.47 -8.01 -17.78
CA GLN A 212 21.03 -8.67 -19.00
C GLN A 212 20.34 -7.64 -19.91
N VAL A 213 20.96 -7.37 -21.05
CA VAL A 213 20.39 -6.49 -22.08
C VAL A 213 19.58 -7.34 -23.04
N VAL A 214 18.31 -6.98 -23.26
CA VAL A 214 17.40 -7.65 -24.20
C VAL A 214 16.90 -6.66 -25.24
N ASP A 215 16.51 -7.16 -26.41
CA ASP A 215 15.90 -6.31 -27.43
C ASP A 215 14.58 -5.73 -26.92
N ASP A 216 14.26 -4.50 -27.31
CA ASP A 216 13.10 -3.78 -26.79
C ASP A 216 11.77 -4.53 -27.03
N ASP A 217 11.66 -5.22 -28.17
CA ASP A 217 10.49 -6.02 -28.52
C ASP A 217 10.33 -7.26 -27.60
N ASP A 218 11.43 -7.79 -27.08
CA ASP A 218 11.46 -8.97 -26.19
C ASP A 218 11.37 -8.61 -24.70
N TYR A 219 11.47 -7.32 -24.36
CA TYR A 219 11.59 -6.88 -22.97
C TYR A 219 10.39 -7.28 -22.11
N ASN A 220 9.17 -7.10 -22.62
CA ASN A 220 7.96 -7.44 -21.89
C ASN A 220 7.88 -8.95 -21.60
N ASP A 221 8.20 -9.79 -22.58
CA ASP A 221 8.21 -11.25 -22.42
C ASP A 221 9.30 -11.72 -21.45
N ALA A 222 10.46 -11.04 -21.42
CA ALA A 222 11.50 -11.32 -20.44
C ALA A 222 11.05 -10.99 -19.01
N ILE A 223 10.38 -9.84 -18.81
CA ILE A 223 9.84 -9.42 -17.52
C ILE A 223 8.70 -10.36 -17.08
N ASP A 224 7.77 -10.72 -17.96
CA ASP A 224 6.66 -11.60 -17.63
C ASP A 224 7.15 -13.00 -17.24
N ARG A 225 8.18 -13.53 -17.93
CA ARG A 225 8.83 -14.78 -17.53
C ARG A 225 9.41 -14.69 -16.12
N LEU A 226 10.12 -13.61 -15.77
CA LEU A 226 10.65 -13.42 -14.42
C LEU A 226 9.52 -13.34 -13.39
N VAL A 227 8.47 -12.57 -13.68
CA VAL A 227 7.30 -12.46 -12.81
C VAL A 227 6.69 -13.83 -12.53
N LEU A 228 6.46 -14.64 -13.57
CA LEU A 228 5.86 -15.96 -13.44
C LEU A 228 6.82 -17.03 -12.88
N SER A 229 8.13 -16.76 -12.83
CA SER A 229 9.14 -17.70 -12.32
C SER A 229 9.25 -17.71 -10.81
N ASN A 230 8.57 -16.81 -10.07
CA ASN A 230 8.59 -16.85 -8.61
C ASN A 230 7.85 -18.11 -8.11
N PRO A 231 8.53 -19.08 -7.49
CA PRO A 231 7.89 -20.32 -7.02
C PRO A 231 6.88 -20.07 -5.88
N GLN A 232 6.96 -18.91 -5.21
CA GLN A 232 6.06 -18.51 -4.13
C GLN A 232 4.91 -17.62 -4.62
N ARG A 233 4.83 -17.32 -5.92
CA ARG A 233 3.89 -16.32 -6.43
C ARG A 233 2.44 -16.65 -6.14
N GLU A 234 2.03 -17.89 -6.39
CA GLU A 234 0.64 -18.31 -6.17
C GLU A 234 0.25 -18.17 -4.69
N GLY A 235 1.10 -18.65 -3.78
CA GLY A 235 0.89 -18.49 -2.35
C GLY A 235 0.82 -17.02 -1.94
N ARG A 236 1.71 -16.17 -2.45
CA ARG A 236 1.73 -14.74 -2.12
C ARG A 236 0.53 -13.99 -2.67
N LEU A 237 0.05 -14.36 -3.86
CA LEU A 237 -1.21 -13.83 -4.40
C LEU A 237 -2.39 -14.19 -3.52
N LEU A 238 -2.46 -15.44 -3.05
CA LEU A 238 -3.48 -15.89 -2.11
C LEU A 238 -3.39 -15.08 -0.79
N HIS A 239 -2.18 -14.93 -0.26
CA HIS A 239 -1.97 -14.16 0.97
C HIS A 239 -2.38 -12.69 0.79
N GLU A 240 -2.01 -12.05 -0.32
CA GLU A 240 -2.34 -10.65 -0.61
C GLU A 240 -3.85 -10.45 -0.77
N SER A 241 -4.53 -11.31 -1.54
CA SER A 241 -5.98 -11.21 -1.74
C SER A 241 -6.75 -11.42 -0.43
N VAL A 242 -6.38 -12.43 0.36
CA VAL A 242 -6.98 -12.65 1.69
C VAL A 242 -6.68 -11.49 2.64
N SER A 243 -5.45 -10.97 2.68
CA SER A 243 -5.09 -9.83 3.54
C SER A 243 -5.87 -8.56 3.18
N LYS A 244 -6.09 -8.32 1.88
CA LYS A 244 -6.95 -7.23 1.40
C LYS A 244 -8.40 -7.41 1.86
N LEU A 245 -8.93 -8.63 1.82
CA LEU A 245 -10.28 -8.94 2.30
C LEU A 245 -10.40 -8.81 3.82
N VAL A 246 -9.38 -9.26 4.56
CA VAL A 246 -9.27 -9.07 6.02
C VAL A 246 -9.37 -7.58 6.37
N ARG A 247 -8.63 -6.71 5.68
CA ARG A 247 -8.73 -5.26 5.89
C ARG A 247 -10.15 -4.75 5.65
N GLN A 248 -10.82 -5.20 4.58
CA GLN A 248 -12.16 -4.74 4.23
C GLN A 248 -13.26 -5.26 5.17
N MET A 249 -13.07 -6.43 5.79
CA MET A 249 -14.13 -7.13 6.51
C MET A 249 -13.93 -7.15 8.02
N LEU A 250 -12.72 -6.83 8.52
CA LEU A 250 -12.41 -6.81 9.96
C LEU A 250 -11.96 -5.43 10.47
N SER A 251 -11.87 -4.41 9.61
CA SER A 251 -11.59 -3.04 10.04
C SER A 251 -12.87 -2.30 10.43
N GLN A 252 -12.87 -1.64 11.60
CA GLN A 252 -13.98 -0.81 12.09
C GLN A 252 -14.46 0.20 11.03
N ARG A 253 -13.53 0.92 10.40
CA ARG A 253 -13.83 1.87 9.33
C ARG A 253 -14.50 1.24 8.12
N GLU A 254 -13.96 0.13 7.62
CA GLU A 254 -14.42 -0.51 6.39
C GLU A 254 -15.79 -1.18 6.58
N VAL A 255 -15.96 -1.90 7.70
CA VAL A 255 -17.24 -2.53 8.06
C VAL A 255 -18.29 -1.48 8.38
N GLY A 256 -17.94 -0.48 9.20
CA GLY A 256 -18.85 0.60 9.58
C GLY A 256 -19.30 1.44 8.40
N ALA A 257 -18.40 1.76 7.47
CA ALA A 257 -18.79 2.46 6.25
C ALA A 257 -19.71 1.61 5.37
N GLY A 258 -19.47 0.30 5.27
CA GLY A 258 -20.37 -0.61 4.55
C GLY A 258 -21.78 -0.62 5.14
N LEU A 259 -21.90 -0.80 6.45
CA LEU A 259 -23.18 -0.79 7.17
C LEU A 259 -23.88 0.59 7.07
N ALA A 260 -23.12 1.67 7.20
CA ALA A 260 -23.67 3.02 7.06
C ALA A 260 -24.18 3.27 5.64
N CYS A 261 -23.46 2.82 4.60
CA CYS A 261 -23.89 2.92 3.19
C CYS A 261 -25.17 2.10 2.94
N ALA A 262 -25.28 0.89 3.51
CA ALA A 262 -26.45 0.04 3.37
C ALA A 262 -27.74 0.68 3.96
N LYS A 263 -27.59 1.65 4.87
CA LYS A 263 -28.68 2.39 5.51
C LYS A 263 -29.03 3.72 4.82
N ILE A 264 -28.27 4.13 3.80
CA ILE A 264 -28.61 5.30 2.98
C ILE A 264 -29.89 4.98 2.18
N ALA A 265 -30.69 6.00 1.85
CA ALA A 265 -31.87 5.86 1.00
C ALA A 265 -31.66 6.56 -0.36
N PRO A 266 -31.59 5.83 -1.49
CA PRO A 266 -31.55 4.36 -1.60
C PRO A 266 -30.23 3.76 -1.09
N PRO A 267 -30.18 2.45 -0.73
CA PRO A 267 -28.97 1.81 -0.22
C PRO A 267 -27.79 1.93 -1.18
N GLU A 268 -26.64 2.30 -0.64
CA GLU A 268 -25.39 2.42 -1.38
C GLU A 268 -24.43 1.27 -1.02
N ILE A 269 -23.52 0.97 -1.94
CA ILE A 269 -22.46 -0.04 -1.75
C ILE A 269 -21.13 0.69 -1.63
N LYS A 270 -20.38 0.45 -0.54
CA LYS A 270 -19.02 0.96 -0.36
C LYS A 270 -18.09 0.40 -1.44
N LEU A 271 -17.46 1.27 -2.23
CA LEU A 271 -16.45 0.89 -3.24
C LEU A 271 -15.01 1.08 -2.75
N GLY A 272 -14.77 2.09 -1.92
CA GLY A 272 -13.45 2.28 -1.30
C GLY A 272 -13.18 3.72 -0.87
N PHE A 273 -12.15 3.87 -0.06
CA PHE A 273 -11.73 5.16 0.46
C PHE A 273 -10.76 5.88 -0.47
N GLY A 274 -10.77 7.20 -0.38
CA GLY A 274 -9.84 8.12 -1.02
C GLY A 274 -9.07 8.94 0.01
N MET A 275 -8.82 10.20 -0.31
CA MET A 275 -8.00 11.09 0.50
C MET A 275 -8.60 11.32 1.90
N ALA A 276 -7.73 11.33 2.91
CA ALA A 276 -8.07 11.69 4.28
C ALA A 276 -7.76 13.18 4.53
N ARG A 277 -8.62 13.87 5.28
CA ARG A 277 -8.44 15.28 5.68
C ARG A 277 -9.07 15.52 7.04
N ILE A 278 -8.53 16.48 7.80
CA ILE A 278 -9.19 16.96 9.02
C ILE A 278 -10.27 17.98 8.62
N LEU A 279 -11.53 17.66 8.89
CA LEU A 279 -12.68 18.53 8.62
C LEU A 279 -13.46 18.78 9.91
N ASP A 280 -14.31 19.80 9.89
CA ASP A 280 -15.26 20.07 10.95
C ASP A 280 -16.51 19.20 10.76
N VAL A 281 -16.79 18.32 11.72
CA VAL A 281 -17.97 17.45 11.77
C VAL A 281 -18.68 17.76 13.08
N ASP A 282 -19.88 18.32 12.99
CA ASP A 282 -20.71 18.70 14.14
C ASP A 282 -20.00 19.60 15.17
N GLY A 283 -19.10 20.49 14.72
CA GLY A 283 -18.35 21.42 15.57
C GLY A 283 -17.03 20.87 16.10
N GLU A 284 -16.67 19.63 15.75
CA GLU A 284 -15.42 19.00 16.16
C GLU A 284 -14.51 18.71 14.96
N LYS A 285 -13.20 18.91 15.14
CA LYS A 285 -12.20 18.56 14.12
C LYS A 285 -11.98 17.05 14.11
N GLN A 286 -12.42 16.39 13.05
CA GLN A 286 -12.34 14.95 12.89
C GLN A 286 -11.57 14.58 11.61
N MET A 287 -10.90 13.43 11.63
CA MET A 287 -10.34 12.85 10.41
C MET A 287 -11.47 12.28 9.56
N VAL A 288 -11.60 12.78 8.34
CA VAL A 288 -12.64 12.40 7.38
C VAL A 288 -11.99 11.86 6.12
N PHE A 289 -12.54 10.75 5.62
CA PHE A 289 -12.08 10.09 4.40
C PHE A 289 -13.07 10.35 3.28
N GLN A 290 -12.58 10.66 2.08
CA GLN A 290 -13.39 10.53 0.88
C GLN A 290 -13.84 9.07 0.74
N LEU A 291 -15.10 8.88 0.38
CA LEU A 291 -15.71 7.57 0.21
C LEU A 291 -16.37 7.50 -1.15
N ARG A 292 -15.95 6.54 -1.98
CA ARG A 292 -16.62 6.19 -3.22
C ARG A 292 -17.65 5.12 -2.92
N THR A 293 -18.85 5.31 -3.44
CA THR A 293 -19.93 4.31 -3.42
C THR A 293 -20.38 4.01 -4.85
N ASN A 294 -21.34 3.10 -5.01
CA ASN A 294 -21.99 2.88 -6.30
C ASN A 294 -22.87 4.08 -6.76
N ALA A 295 -23.06 5.09 -5.91
CA ALA A 295 -23.62 6.36 -6.34
C ALA A 295 -22.62 7.13 -7.21
N LYS A 296 -23.12 7.95 -8.14
CA LYS A 296 -22.26 8.82 -8.98
C LYS A 296 -21.64 9.98 -8.20
N GLU A 297 -22.11 10.22 -6.97
CA GLU A 297 -21.67 11.30 -6.10
C GLU A 297 -20.60 10.81 -5.12
N LEU A 298 -19.62 11.66 -4.84
CA LEU A 298 -18.63 11.39 -3.81
C LEU A 298 -19.28 11.53 -2.43
N ARG A 299 -18.89 10.69 -1.47
CA ARG A 299 -19.31 10.77 -0.07
C ARG A 299 -18.12 11.10 0.83
N LEU A 300 -18.43 11.51 2.06
CA LEU A 300 -17.45 11.71 3.12
C LEU A 300 -17.75 10.74 4.27
N CYS A 301 -16.72 10.15 4.86
CA CYS A 301 -16.86 9.17 5.94
C CYS A 301 -16.05 9.62 7.15
N ALA A 302 -16.71 9.75 8.30
CA ALA A 302 -16.08 10.01 9.58
C ALA A 302 -16.18 8.77 10.47
N GLU A 303 -15.05 8.40 11.08
CA GLU A 303 -14.97 7.31 12.04
C GLU A 303 -14.66 7.90 13.41
N THR A 304 -15.46 7.51 14.40
CA THR A 304 -15.20 7.76 15.81
C THR A 304 -14.96 6.43 16.52
N LYS A 305 -14.56 6.46 17.79
CA LYS A 305 -14.39 5.23 18.60
C LYS A 305 -15.68 4.41 18.72
N VAL A 306 -16.85 5.03 18.55
CA VAL A 306 -18.15 4.42 18.86
C VAL A 306 -19.09 4.34 17.68
N SER A 307 -18.74 4.88 16.51
CA SER A 307 -19.60 4.86 15.32
C SER A 307 -18.85 5.22 14.06
N VAL A 308 -19.44 4.88 12.91
CA VAL A 308 -19.03 5.35 11.60
C VAL A 308 -20.22 5.98 10.90
N ALA A 309 -20.04 7.19 10.37
CA ALA A 309 -21.08 7.95 9.69
C ALA A 309 -20.65 8.39 8.30
N VAL A 310 -21.60 8.38 7.36
CA VAL A 310 -21.43 8.79 5.97
C VAL A 310 -22.23 10.07 5.73
N TYR A 311 -21.59 11.03 5.08
CA TYR A 311 -22.09 12.37 4.84
C TYR A 311 -22.03 12.72 3.36
N GLU A 312 -22.85 13.69 2.96
CA GLU A 312 -22.73 14.35 1.67
C GLU A 312 -21.38 15.07 1.54
N HIS A 313 -20.79 14.95 0.36
CA HIS A 313 -19.62 15.74 -0.03
C HIS A 313 -20.07 17.04 -0.70
N ILE A 314 -19.86 18.17 -0.05
CA ILE A 314 -20.06 19.48 -0.66
C ILE A 314 -18.72 19.95 -1.20
N ALA A 315 -18.61 20.05 -2.53
CA ALA A 315 -17.40 20.53 -3.18
C ALA A 315 -17.06 21.98 -2.75
N PRO A 316 -15.76 22.35 -2.69
CA PRO A 316 -15.39 23.74 -2.50
C PRO A 316 -15.96 24.60 -3.63
N GLU A 317 -16.19 25.88 -3.34
CA GLU A 317 -16.64 26.85 -4.34
C GLU A 317 -15.53 27.11 -5.37
N ASP A 318 -15.93 27.41 -6.61
CA ASP A 318 -15.00 27.76 -7.70
C ASP A 318 -15.33 29.18 -8.22
N PRO A 319 -14.46 30.18 -7.99
CA PRO A 319 -13.16 30.07 -7.30
C PRO A 319 -13.29 29.93 -5.77
N PRO A 320 -12.27 29.37 -5.09
CA PRO A 320 -12.30 29.20 -3.63
C PRO A 320 -12.39 30.53 -2.89
N ILE A 321 -13.36 30.67 -1.99
CA ILE A 321 -13.50 31.84 -1.12
C ILE A 321 -12.67 31.63 0.15
N VAL A 322 -11.58 32.38 0.29
CA VAL A 322 -10.76 32.38 1.52
C VAL A 322 -11.46 33.20 2.60
N ARG A 323 -11.90 32.55 3.68
CA ARG A 323 -12.58 33.21 4.81
C ARG A 323 -11.59 33.69 5.88
N PRO A 324 -11.97 34.65 6.73
CA PRO A 324 -11.10 35.14 7.80
C PRO A 324 -10.63 33.99 8.72
N GLY A 325 -9.32 33.80 8.82
CA GLY A 325 -8.70 32.72 9.62
C GLY A 325 -8.36 31.45 8.84
N GLU A 326 -8.72 31.35 7.56
CA GLU A 326 -8.35 30.22 6.68
C GLU A 326 -7.16 30.58 5.78
N ASN A 327 -6.31 29.58 5.48
CA ASN A 327 -5.32 29.69 4.41
C ASN A 327 -5.92 29.20 3.07
N GLN A 328 -5.23 29.44 1.96
CA GLN A 328 -5.69 29.01 0.62
C GLN A 328 -5.92 27.48 0.51
N LEU A 329 -5.19 26.67 1.26
CA LEU A 329 -5.38 25.21 1.30
C LEU A 329 -6.68 24.81 2.01
N GLY A 330 -7.05 25.52 3.08
CA GLY A 330 -8.32 25.37 3.79
C GLY A 330 -9.51 25.85 2.97
N ALA A 331 -9.35 26.96 2.23
CA ALA A 331 -10.40 27.50 1.36
C ALA A 331 -10.80 26.54 0.22
N ASN A 332 -9.92 25.61 -0.17
CA ASN A 332 -10.16 24.60 -1.18
C ASN A 332 -10.55 23.22 -0.59
N ALA A 333 -10.88 23.16 0.71
CA ALA A 333 -11.34 21.92 1.34
C ALA A 333 -12.85 21.70 1.08
N PRO A 334 -13.29 20.44 0.88
CA PRO A 334 -14.71 20.15 0.81
C PRO A 334 -15.37 20.36 2.18
N ARG A 335 -16.68 20.61 2.17
CA ARG A 335 -17.50 20.75 3.37
C ARG A 335 -18.32 19.49 3.62
N ILE A 336 -18.59 19.23 4.90
CA ILE A 336 -19.49 18.17 5.36
C ILE A 336 -20.93 18.65 5.15
N GLY A 337 -21.73 17.90 4.38
CA GLY A 337 -23.16 18.14 4.21
C GLY A 337 -24.01 17.31 5.16
N ALA A 338 -25.22 16.93 4.73
CA ALA A 338 -26.12 16.14 5.56
C ALA A 338 -25.54 14.75 5.87
N ARG A 339 -25.84 14.21 7.06
CA ARG A 339 -25.55 12.82 7.40
C ARG A 339 -26.54 11.91 6.66
N LEU A 340 -26.01 11.04 5.80
CA LEU A 340 -26.78 10.13 4.95
C LEU A 340 -26.97 8.74 5.59
N GLY A 341 -25.95 8.25 6.29
CA GLY A 341 -25.93 6.91 6.85
C GLY A 341 -25.12 6.86 8.14
N HIS A 342 -25.43 5.88 9.00
CA HIS A 342 -24.81 5.74 10.31
C HIS A 342 -24.79 4.28 10.77
N ALA A 343 -23.65 3.82 11.29
CA ALA A 343 -23.47 2.51 11.88
C ALA A 343 -22.94 2.66 13.31
N GLU A 344 -23.58 1.97 14.24
CA GLU A 344 -23.24 2.00 15.66
C GLU A 344 -22.08 1.06 15.96
N GLY A 345 -21.20 1.43 16.90
CA GLY A 345 -20.02 0.65 17.25
C GLY A 345 -20.33 -0.78 17.70
N LEU A 346 -21.44 -0.99 18.42
CA LEU A 346 -21.88 -2.33 18.84
C LEU A 346 -22.25 -3.22 17.64
N GLU A 347 -22.90 -2.66 16.64
CA GLU A 347 -23.28 -3.37 15.41
C GLU A 347 -22.04 -3.68 14.56
N ILE A 348 -21.11 -2.72 14.45
CA ILE A 348 -19.84 -2.89 13.74
C ILE A 348 -19.02 -4.01 14.37
N ASN A 349 -18.86 -3.98 15.69
CA ASN A 349 -18.11 -4.99 16.44
C ASN A 349 -18.75 -6.38 16.30
N ALA A 350 -20.08 -6.47 16.39
CA ALA A 350 -20.79 -7.74 16.19
C ALA A 350 -20.54 -8.32 14.78
N VAL A 351 -20.55 -7.49 13.74
CA VAL A 351 -20.23 -7.94 12.37
C VAL A 351 -18.78 -8.41 12.26
N ILE A 352 -17.83 -7.68 12.86
CA ILE A 352 -16.41 -8.07 12.85
C ILE A 352 -16.19 -9.40 13.58
N GLU A 353 -16.77 -9.56 14.76
CA GLU A 353 -16.68 -10.80 15.56
C GLU A 353 -17.25 -12.00 14.78
N LEU A 354 -18.41 -11.84 14.14
CA LEU A 354 -19.01 -12.87 13.29
C LEU A 354 -18.16 -13.16 12.04
N ALA A 355 -17.65 -12.12 11.39
CA ALA A 355 -16.79 -12.25 10.22
C ALA A 355 -15.50 -13.02 10.55
N GLU A 356 -14.92 -12.77 11.71
CA GLU A 356 -13.76 -13.48 12.22
C GLU A 356 -14.11 -14.93 12.55
N GLN A 357 -15.18 -15.16 13.34
CA GLN A 357 -15.61 -16.51 13.72
C GLN A 357 -15.94 -17.39 12.51
N TYR A 358 -16.50 -16.81 11.44
CA TYR A 358 -16.93 -17.54 10.25
C TYR A 358 -15.88 -17.56 9.13
N HIS A 359 -14.66 -17.08 9.40
CA HIS A 359 -13.58 -16.98 8.41
C HIS A 359 -14.04 -16.27 7.12
N ALA A 360 -14.88 -15.25 7.25
CA ALA A 360 -15.55 -14.58 6.15
C ALA A 360 -14.60 -14.04 5.06
N PRO A 361 -13.43 -13.43 5.38
CA PRO A 361 -12.47 -13.01 4.37
C PRO A 361 -11.93 -14.17 3.52
N VAL A 362 -11.67 -15.30 4.16
CA VAL A 362 -11.16 -16.53 3.52
C VAL A 362 -12.25 -17.15 2.64
N ALA A 363 -13.50 -17.12 3.11
CA ALA A 363 -14.65 -17.59 2.36
C ALA A 363 -14.84 -16.79 1.06
N VAL A 364 -14.79 -15.46 1.11
CA VAL A 364 -14.92 -14.64 -0.12
C VAL A 364 -13.84 -15.01 -1.13
N ASP A 365 -12.57 -15.12 -0.70
CA ASP A 365 -11.46 -15.51 -1.59
C ASP A 365 -11.70 -16.88 -2.24
N LEU A 366 -11.99 -17.90 -1.44
CA LEU A 366 -12.20 -19.27 -1.92
C LEU A 366 -13.40 -19.37 -2.86
N LEU A 367 -14.53 -18.76 -2.49
CA LEU A 367 -15.77 -18.82 -3.25
C LEU A 367 -15.66 -18.12 -4.60
N LEU A 368 -14.98 -16.97 -4.66
CA LEU A 368 -14.69 -16.29 -5.92
C LEU A 368 -13.85 -17.17 -6.85
N ARG A 369 -12.79 -17.81 -6.32
CA ARG A 369 -11.95 -18.72 -7.09
C ARG A 369 -12.73 -19.95 -7.59
N LYS A 370 -13.58 -20.56 -6.74
CA LYS A 370 -14.48 -21.66 -7.13
C LYS A 370 -15.44 -21.24 -8.24
N ALA A 371 -15.92 -20.01 -8.21
CA ALA A 371 -16.81 -19.43 -9.22
C ALA A 371 -16.06 -18.90 -10.46
N GLY A 372 -14.74 -19.04 -10.55
CA GLY A 372 -13.93 -18.64 -11.71
C GLY A 372 -13.59 -17.14 -11.77
N PHE A 373 -13.66 -16.43 -10.65
CA PHE A 373 -13.30 -15.02 -10.54
C PHE A 373 -11.96 -14.83 -9.81
N ASP A 374 -11.19 -13.83 -10.24
CA ASP A 374 -9.97 -13.41 -9.54
C ASP A 374 -10.30 -12.51 -8.33
N PRO A 375 -9.97 -12.91 -7.10
CA PRO A 375 -10.26 -12.12 -5.90
C PRO A 375 -9.35 -10.91 -5.71
N ALA A 376 -8.28 -10.75 -6.51
CA ALA A 376 -7.29 -9.68 -6.32
C ALA A 376 -7.92 -8.27 -6.27
N ASP A 377 -8.95 -8.03 -7.09
CA ASP A 377 -9.67 -6.75 -7.16
C ASP A 377 -11.06 -6.77 -6.52
N ALA A 378 -11.36 -7.81 -5.73
CA ALA A 378 -12.63 -7.90 -5.02
C ALA A 378 -12.80 -6.74 -4.02
N VAL A 379 -13.98 -6.13 -4.07
CA VAL A 379 -14.44 -5.15 -3.09
C VAL A 379 -15.60 -5.75 -2.31
N VAL A 380 -15.54 -5.63 -0.99
CA VAL A 380 -16.58 -6.16 -0.09
C VAL A 380 -17.16 -5.03 0.75
N SER A 381 -18.49 -5.02 0.87
CA SER A 381 -19.25 -4.11 1.72
C SER A 381 -20.16 -4.91 2.63
N ALA A 382 -20.05 -4.68 3.95
CA ALA A 382 -21.04 -5.19 4.90
C ALA A 382 -22.42 -4.60 4.56
N ASN A 383 -23.47 -5.42 4.65
CA ASN A 383 -24.84 -5.01 4.33
C ASN A 383 -25.75 -5.11 5.55
N SER A 384 -25.88 -6.31 6.12
CA SER A 384 -26.79 -6.55 7.25
C SER A 384 -26.43 -7.81 8.03
N VAL A 385 -26.95 -7.94 9.25
CA VAL A 385 -26.97 -9.20 10.01
C VAL A 385 -28.41 -9.68 10.12
N VAL A 386 -28.66 -10.95 9.79
CA VAL A 386 -29.97 -11.58 9.86
C VAL A 386 -29.92 -12.73 10.85
N GLN A 387 -30.86 -12.76 11.80
CA GLN A 387 -31.00 -13.90 12.71
C GLN A 387 -31.78 -15.03 12.04
N THR A 388 -31.20 -16.24 12.02
CA THR A 388 -31.83 -17.45 11.50
C THR A 388 -31.97 -18.50 12.60
N ALA A 389 -32.71 -19.59 12.33
CA ALA A 389 -32.83 -20.71 13.27
C ALA A 389 -31.47 -21.39 13.57
N GLU A 390 -30.52 -21.25 12.65
CA GLU A 390 -29.19 -21.85 12.66
C GLU A 390 -28.11 -20.91 13.25
N GLY A 391 -28.48 -19.66 13.54
CA GLY A 391 -27.59 -18.62 14.06
C GLY A 391 -27.61 -17.34 13.23
N PRO A 392 -26.83 -16.33 13.63
CA PRO A 392 -26.71 -15.09 12.87
C PRO A 392 -25.97 -15.34 11.55
N VAL A 393 -26.49 -14.76 10.47
CA VAL A 393 -25.88 -14.75 9.14
C VAL A 393 -25.54 -13.32 8.78
N VAL A 394 -24.30 -13.09 8.34
CA VAL A 394 -23.86 -11.78 7.87
C VAL A 394 -23.95 -11.72 6.35
N ASN A 395 -24.68 -10.74 5.85
CA ASN A 395 -24.83 -10.46 4.43
C ASN A 395 -23.79 -9.44 3.99
N TRP A 396 -23.08 -9.77 2.92
CA TRP A 396 -22.07 -8.91 2.30
C TRP A 396 -22.39 -8.73 0.83
N VAL A 397 -22.14 -7.53 0.32
CA VAL A 397 -22.11 -7.30 -1.13
C VAL A 397 -20.66 -7.44 -1.59
N VAL A 398 -20.42 -8.32 -2.56
CA VAL A 398 -19.11 -8.54 -3.17
C VAL A 398 -19.15 -8.04 -4.60
N LEU A 399 -18.20 -7.19 -4.96
CA LEU A 399 -18.02 -6.68 -6.31
C LEU A 399 -16.71 -7.19 -6.89
N VAL A 400 -16.77 -7.81 -8.06
CA VAL A 400 -15.59 -8.24 -8.82
C VAL A 400 -15.90 -8.22 -10.32
N ALA A 401 -14.96 -7.74 -11.14
CA ALA A 401 -15.11 -7.62 -12.60
C ALA A 401 -16.45 -6.97 -13.03
N ASP A 402 -16.80 -5.85 -12.39
CA ASP A 402 -18.05 -5.09 -12.61
C ASP A 402 -19.36 -5.86 -12.35
N ARG A 403 -19.29 -6.99 -11.62
CA ARG A 403 -20.44 -7.80 -11.22
C ARG A 403 -20.64 -7.76 -9.71
N ALA A 404 -21.90 -7.73 -9.30
CA ALA A 404 -22.29 -7.77 -7.89
C ALA A 404 -22.82 -9.15 -7.51
N PHE A 405 -22.37 -9.62 -6.35
CA PHE A 405 -22.75 -10.89 -5.73
C PHE A 405 -23.19 -10.64 -4.30
N LEU A 406 -24.07 -11.50 -3.80
CA LEU A 406 -24.41 -11.56 -2.39
C LEU A 406 -23.60 -12.69 -1.77
N PHE A 407 -22.82 -12.38 -0.74
CA PHE A 407 -22.10 -13.37 0.06
C PHE A 407 -22.76 -13.49 1.43
N LEU A 408 -23.08 -14.72 1.81
CA LEU A 408 -23.66 -15.08 3.09
C LEU A 408 -22.59 -15.79 3.93
N SER A 409 -22.23 -15.21 5.07
CA SER A 409 -21.31 -15.82 6.04
C SER A 409 -22.11 -16.37 7.23
N SER A 410 -21.91 -17.64 7.56
CA SER A 410 -22.67 -18.35 8.60
C SER A 410 -21.78 -19.25 9.47
N PRO A 411 -22.29 -19.80 10.59
CA PRO A 411 -21.54 -20.74 11.44
C PRO A 411 -21.05 -22.01 10.73
N TYR A 412 -21.65 -22.35 9.59
CA TYR A 412 -21.37 -23.60 8.87
C TYR A 412 -20.49 -23.39 7.63
N GLY A 413 -20.21 -22.13 7.28
CA GLY A 413 -19.34 -21.75 6.18
C GLY A 413 -19.84 -20.52 5.42
N GLY A 414 -19.68 -20.56 4.10
CA GLY A 414 -19.97 -19.42 3.24
C GLY A 414 -20.68 -19.82 1.95
N VAL A 415 -21.58 -18.96 1.47
CA VAL A 415 -22.30 -19.14 0.20
C VAL A 415 -22.22 -17.87 -0.63
N LEU A 416 -21.85 -18.01 -1.90
CA LEU A 416 -21.83 -16.91 -2.87
C LEU A 416 -23.00 -17.06 -3.84
N LEU A 417 -23.83 -16.02 -3.93
CA LEU A 417 -25.05 -15.97 -4.72
C LEU A 417 -24.95 -14.92 -5.83
N ARG A 418 -25.60 -15.17 -6.96
CA ARG A 418 -25.77 -14.18 -8.03
C ARG A 418 -26.88 -13.20 -7.66
N GLY A 419 -26.55 -11.91 -7.49
CA GLY A 419 -27.45 -10.93 -6.86
C GLY A 419 -28.76 -10.56 -7.59
N LYS A 420 -29.11 -11.15 -8.74
CA LYS A 420 -30.41 -10.91 -9.40
C LYS A 420 -31.45 -11.99 -9.12
N ASP A 421 -31.01 -13.23 -8.98
CA ASP A 421 -31.89 -14.41 -8.94
C ASP A 421 -31.57 -15.31 -7.72
N ASP A 422 -30.66 -14.88 -6.85
CA ASP A 422 -30.13 -15.62 -5.70
C ASP A 422 -29.64 -17.04 -6.03
N GLU A 423 -29.22 -17.26 -7.29
CA GLU A 423 -28.65 -18.52 -7.73
C GLU A 423 -27.32 -18.79 -7.02
N LYS A 424 -27.21 -19.96 -6.39
CA LYS A 424 -25.98 -20.41 -5.72
C LYS A 424 -24.86 -20.68 -6.73
N LEU A 425 -23.79 -19.88 -6.67
CA LEU A 425 -22.62 -20.02 -7.54
C LEU A 425 -21.54 -20.91 -6.93
N ALA A 426 -21.31 -20.76 -5.63
CA ALA A 426 -20.32 -21.52 -4.90
C ALA A 426 -20.71 -21.61 -3.43
N GLU A 427 -20.26 -22.67 -2.76
CA GLU A 427 -20.31 -22.82 -1.31
C GLU A 427 -19.01 -23.40 -0.78
N ALA A 428 -18.75 -23.17 0.50
CA ALA A 428 -17.60 -23.70 1.21
C ALA A 428 -18.00 -24.01 2.65
N THR A 429 -17.61 -25.19 3.12
CA THR A 429 -17.77 -25.61 4.52
C THR A 429 -16.68 -25.01 5.40
N MET A 430 -16.90 -24.94 6.72
CA MET A 430 -15.86 -24.48 7.66
C MET A 430 -14.53 -25.23 7.52
N SER A 431 -14.55 -26.53 7.22
CA SER A 431 -13.33 -27.32 7.01
C SER A 431 -12.53 -26.82 5.79
N GLU A 432 -13.20 -26.51 4.68
CA GLU A 432 -12.53 -25.95 3.50
C GLU A 432 -12.00 -24.54 3.76
N LEU A 433 -12.70 -23.76 4.59
CA LEU A 433 -12.24 -22.44 5.01
C LEU A 433 -11.01 -22.52 5.91
N ASP A 434 -10.95 -23.48 6.83
CA ASP A 434 -9.77 -23.73 7.67
C ASP A 434 -8.56 -24.11 6.81
N GLU A 435 -8.72 -25.02 5.84
CA GLU A 435 -7.63 -25.42 4.94
C GLU A 435 -7.14 -24.25 4.08
N HIS A 436 -8.06 -23.44 3.54
CA HIS A 436 -7.71 -22.28 2.72
C HIS A 436 -7.03 -21.17 3.55
N PHE A 437 -7.46 -21.00 4.79
CA PHE A 437 -6.80 -20.12 5.76
C PHE A 437 -5.37 -20.57 6.04
N ASP A 438 -5.17 -21.86 6.35
CA ASP A 438 -3.84 -22.40 6.65
C ASP A 438 -2.89 -22.25 5.44
N ARG A 439 -3.40 -22.44 4.21
CA ARG A 439 -2.63 -22.17 2.97
C ARG A 439 -2.24 -20.70 2.81
N SER A 440 -3.17 -19.78 3.08
CA SER A 440 -2.92 -18.33 3.01
C SER A 440 -1.94 -17.85 4.08
N ALA A 441 -2.07 -18.38 5.30
CA ALA A 441 -1.19 -18.06 6.42
C ALA A 441 0.24 -18.56 6.18
N ALA A 442 0.40 -19.77 5.63
CA ALA A 442 1.71 -20.35 5.33
C ALA A 442 2.49 -19.58 4.24
N ALA A 443 1.80 -18.82 3.40
CA ALA A 443 2.40 -18.05 2.31
C ALA A 443 2.82 -16.61 2.68
N GLY A 444 2.44 -16.16 3.88
CA GLY A 444 2.68 -14.81 4.41
C GLY A 444 4.12 -14.43 4.67
#